data_AF-A0A7C7R6Z3-F1
#
_entry.id   AF-A0A7C7R6Z3-F1
#
_cell.length_a   1.000
_cell.length_b   1.000
_cell.length_c   1.000
_cell.angle_alpha   90.00
_cell.angle_beta   90.00
_cell.angle_gamma   90.00
#
_symmetry.space_group_name_H-M   'P 1'
#
loop_
_entity.id
_entity.type
_entity.pdbx_description
1 polymer ?
#
loop_
_entity_poly.entity_id
_entity_poly.type
_entity_poly.pdbx_seq_one_letter_code
_entity_poly.pdbx_strand_id
1 'polypeptide(L)'
;GEWFGLGRLPGAGEMLVPAGAAAGAVAAFLRFNQHPAQVFLGDTGSLPLGGLLGVIAAGCRQELLLLVVGGVFVAETLSVVLQVGWYKWRRRRVLLCAPLHHHFELLGWAERRIVARFWLAALVCALIGLASLRLGLNCGPVDRPVPEARSVGMAGGVGP
;
A
#
# COMPACT_ATOMS: atom_id res chain seq x y z
N GLY A 1 14.53 15.01 -24.04
CA GLY A 1 13.65 14.13 -23.25
C GLY A 1 14.35 13.42 -22.10
N GLU A 2 15.66 13.62 -21.90
CA GLU A 2 16.48 12.85 -20.94
C GLU A 2 16.70 13.54 -19.59
N TRP A 3 16.28 14.81 -19.44
CA TRP A 3 16.34 15.56 -18.18
C TRP A 3 15.22 15.22 -17.18
N PHE A 4 14.21 14.47 -17.63
CA PHE A 4 13.01 14.15 -16.83
C PHE A 4 13.04 12.79 -16.17
N GLY A 5 14.16 12.06 -16.20
CA GLY A 5 14.28 10.79 -15.45
C GLY A 5 13.13 9.81 -15.70
N LEU A 6 12.40 9.92 -16.82
CA LEU A 6 11.40 8.97 -17.28
C LEU A 6 12.06 7.67 -17.78
N GLY A 7 13.25 7.38 -17.26
CA GLY A 7 13.87 6.07 -17.36
C GLY A 7 13.03 5.13 -16.53
N ARG A 8 12.32 4.24 -17.21
CA ARG A 8 11.74 3.04 -16.61
C ARG A 8 12.78 2.47 -15.65
N LEU A 9 12.49 2.47 -14.35
CA LEU A 9 13.41 1.93 -13.34
C LEU A 9 13.79 0.50 -13.77
N PRO A 10 15.06 0.23 -14.08
CA PRO A 10 15.47 -1.10 -14.52
C PRO A 10 15.11 -2.10 -13.43
N GLY A 11 14.36 -3.14 -13.79
CA GLY A 11 13.86 -4.15 -12.86
C GLY A 11 12.55 -3.81 -12.14
N ALA A 12 11.94 -2.63 -12.32
CA ALA A 12 10.63 -2.35 -11.70
C ALA A 12 9.51 -3.27 -12.24
N GLY A 13 9.67 -3.81 -13.46
CA GLY A 13 8.78 -4.81 -14.02
C GLY A 13 8.78 -6.13 -13.24
N GLU A 14 9.86 -6.48 -12.53
CA GLU A 14 9.94 -7.71 -11.74
C GLU A 14 8.93 -7.71 -10.59
N MET A 15 8.55 -6.52 -10.09
CA MET A 15 7.55 -6.36 -9.03
C MET A 15 6.13 -6.78 -9.47
N LEU A 16 5.88 -6.89 -10.78
CA LEU A 16 4.61 -7.41 -11.31
C LEU A 16 4.37 -8.87 -10.93
N VAL A 17 5.44 -9.68 -10.83
CA VAL A 17 5.33 -11.10 -10.51
C VAL A 17 4.77 -11.32 -9.09
N PRO A 18 5.39 -10.79 -8.01
CA PRO A 18 4.84 -10.94 -6.67
C PRO A 18 3.51 -10.18 -6.50
N ALA A 19 3.30 -9.05 -7.19
CA ALA A 19 2.03 -8.33 -7.16
C ALA A 19 0.88 -9.17 -7.75
N GLY A 20 1.10 -9.79 -8.91
CA GLY A 20 0.14 -10.67 -9.57
C GLY A 20 -0.14 -11.93 -8.76
N ALA A 21 0.90 -12.55 -8.20
CA ALA A 21 0.75 -13.70 -7.31
C ALA A 21 -0.07 -13.36 -6.06
N ALA A 22 0.20 -12.22 -5.42
CA ALA A 22 -0.57 -11.76 -4.26
C ALA A 22 -2.03 -11.44 -4.64
N ALA A 23 -2.27 -10.78 -5.78
CA ALA A 23 -3.62 -10.52 -6.26
C ALA A 23 -4.40 -11.82 -6.51
N GLY A 24 -3.77 -12.82 -7.13
CA GLY A 24 -4.36 -14.15 -7.33
C GLY A 24 -4.66 -14.87 -6.01
N ALA A 25 -3.73 -14.82 -5.05
CA ALA A 25 -3.92 -15.42 -3.73
C ALA A 25 -5.07 -14.75 -2.95
N VAL A 26 -5.17 -13.42 -2.97
CA VAL A 26 -6.26 -12.67 -2.33
C VAL A 26 -7.60 -12.95 -3.03
N ALA A 27 -7.63 -13.04 -4.36
CA ALA A 27 -8.85 -13.38 -5.09
C ALA A 27 -9.34 -14.80 -4.75
N ALA A 28 -8.43 -15.78 -4.65
CA ALA A 28 -8.76 -17.14 -4.23
C ALA A 28 -9.24 -17.18 -2.76
N PHE A 29 -8.54 -16.48 -1.86
CA PHE A 29 -8.92 -16.36 -0.45
C PHE A 29 -10.32 -15.76 -0.29
N LEU A 30 -10.66 -14.74 -1.08
CA LEU A 30 -11.95 -14.06 -1.00
C LEU A 30 -13.14 -15.01 -1.20
N ARG A 31 -13.00 -16.06 -2.01
CA ARG A 31 -14.05 -17.06 -2.22
C ARG A 31 -14.46 -17.78 -0.92
N PHE A 32 -13.54 -17.91 0.02
CA PHE A 32 -13.72 -18.55 1.32
C PHE A 32 -13.94 -17.52 2.46
N ASN A 33 -13.59 -16.26 2.22
CA ASN A 33 -13.72 -15.17 3.19
C ASN A 33 -15.02 -14.36 3.02
N GLN A 34 -15.64 -14.38 1.84
CA GLN A 34 -16.95 -13.74 1.61
C GLN A 34 -18.01 -14.27 2.58
N HIS A 35 -18.87 -13.37 3.06
CA HIS A 35 -19.86 -13.69 4.09
C HIS A 35 -20.82 -14.83 3.64
N PRO A 36 -21.02 -15.87 4.47
CA PRO A 36 -20.41 -16.10 5.79
C PRO A 36 -18.96 -16.63 5.68
N ALA A 37 -18.03 -15.97 6.37
CA ALA A 37 -16.60 -16.27 6.29
C ALA A 37 -16.28 -17.66 6.88
N GLN A 38 -15.57 -18.47 6.12
CA GLN A 38 -15.09 -19.79 6.54
C GLN A 38 -13.62 -19.76 6.96
N VAL A 39 -12.86 -18.85 6.33
CA VAL A 39 -11.43 -18.66 6.60
C VAL A 39 -11.18 -17.17 6.88
N PHE A 40 -10.48 -16.89 7.98
CA PHE A 40 -10.05 -15.54 8.36
C PHE A 40 -8.59 -15.32 7.95
N LEU A 41 -8.26 -14.09 7.57
CA LEU A 41 -6.91 -13.74 7.10
C LEU A 41 -5.89 -13.80 8.23
N GLY A 42 -6.27 -13.33 9.42
CA GLY A 42 -5.41 -13.21 10.59
C GLY A 42 -4.18 -12.32 10.38
N ASP A 43 -3.31 -12.28 11.39
CA ASP A 43 -2.05 -11.51 11.33
C ASP A 43 -1.05 -12.14 10.35
N THR A 44 -1.10 -13.47 10.21
CA THR A 44 -0.27 -14.24 9.26
C THR A 44 -0.52 -13.86 7.81
N GLY A 45 -1.75 -13.45 7.45
CA GLY A 45 -2.06 -12.98 6.10
C GLY A 45 -1.97 -11.46 5.96
N SER A 46 -2.45 -10.70 6.95
CA SER A 46 -2.56 -9.25 6.84
C SER A 46 -1.21 -8.52 6.89
N LEU A 47 -0.30 -8.93 7.78
CA LEU A 47 1.01 -8.29 7.94
C LEU A 47 1.92 -8.51 6.71
N PRO A 48 2.05 -9.73 6.16
CA PRO A 48 2.85 -9.93 4.95
C PRO A 48 2.25 -9.26 3.72
N LEU A 49 0.92 -9.21 3.57
CA LEU A 49 0.28 -8.49 2.47
C LEU A 49 0.54 -6.98 2.55
N GLY A 50 0.42 -6.39 3.75
CA GLY A 50 0.75 -4.98 3.97
C GLY A 50 2.23 -4.69 3.71
N GLY A 51 3.12 -5.56 4.22
CA GLY A 51 4.57 -5.46 4.00
C GLY A 51 4.93 -5.58 2.51
N LEU A 52 4.32 -6.52 1.79
CA LEU A 52 4.55 -6.70 0.36
C LEU A 52 4.11 -5.47 -0.44
N LEU A 53 2.92 -4.91 -0.15
CA LEU A 53 2.46 -3.67 -0.79
C LEU A 53 3.43 -2.50 -0.52
N GLY A 54 3.95 -2.41 0.70
CA GLY A 54 4.98 -1.43 1.07
C GLY A 54 6.29 -1.61 0.29
N VAL A 55 6.77 -2.85 0.18
CA VAL A 55 7.99 -3.18 -0.58
C VAL A 55 7.81 -2.88 -2.07
N ILE A 56 6.66 -3.22 -2.66
CA ILE A 56 6.36 -2.90 -4.06
C ILE A 56 6.34 -1.38 -4.27
N ALA A 57 5.67 -0.63 -3.39
CA ALA A 57 5.59 0.82 -3.49
C ALA A 57 6.97 1.49 -3.35
N ALA A 58 7.79 1.05 -2.39
CA ALA A 58 9.15 1.56 -2.20
C ALA A 58 10.07 1.17 -3.37
N GLY A 59 9.97 -0.07 -3.86
CA GLY A 59 10.76 -0.56 -4.99
C GLY A 59 10.45 0.17 -6.30
N CYS A 60 9.19 0.56 -6.50
CA CYS A 60 8.77 1.37 -7.64
C CYS A 60 8.96 2.89 -7.43
N ARG A 61 9.37 3.33 -6.22
CA ARG A 61 9.39 4.76 -5.81
C ARG A 61 8.04 5.45 -6.02
N GLN A 62 6.97 4.75 -5.65
CA GLN A 62 5.57 5.17 -5.77
C GLN A 62 4.88 5.13 -4.40
N GLU A 63 5.53 5.68 -3.37
CA GLU A 63 5.07 5.63 -1.98
C GLU A 63 3.79 6.46 -1.79
N LEU A 64 3.73 7.64 -2.40
CA LEU A 64 2.55 8.50 -2.36
C LEU A 64 1.36 7.86 -3.08
N LEU A 65 1.62 7.12 -4.16
CA LEU A 65 0.60 6.37 -4.87
C LEU A 65 -0.01 5.29 -3.96
N LEU A 66 0.80 4.60 -3.15
CA LEU A 66 0.30 3.62 -2.18
C LEU A 66 -0.62 4.27 -1.15
N LEU A 67 -0.33 5.49 -0.70
CA LEU A 67 -1.23 6.22 0.22
C LEU A 67 -2.57 6.55 -0.43
N VAL A 68 -2.57 6.92 -1.72
CA VAL A 68 -3.80 7.25 -2.46
C VAL A 68 -4.61 5.99 -2.75
N VAL A 69 -3.98 4.96 -3.34
CA VAL A 69 -4.65 3.70 -3.71
C VAL A 69 -5.09 2.92 -2.46
N GLY A 70 -4.25 2.92 -1.42
CA GLY A 70 -4.55 2.34 -0.11
C GLY A 70 -5.37 3.25 0.80
N GLY A 71 -6.04 4.28 0.27
CA GLY A 71 -6.71 5.31 1.06
C GLY A 71 -7.70 4.79 2.10
N VAL A 72 -8.38 3.66 1.85
CA VAL A 72 -9.25 3.01 2.84
C VAL A 72 -8.45 2.45 4.01
N PHE A 73 -7.31 1.79 3.76
CA PHE A 73 -6.41 1.32 4.83
C PHE A 73 -5.85 2.49 5.63
N VAL A 74 -5.47 3.57 4.94
CA VAL A 74 -4.98 4.80 5.58
C VAL A 74 -6.07 5.41 6.47
N ALA A 75 -7.32 5.51 6.00
CA ALA A 75 -8.43 6.03 6.79
C ALA A 75 -8.72 5.19 8.04
N GLU A 76 -8.69 3.86 7.91
CA GLU A 76 -8.83 2.92 9.01
C GLU A 76 -7.74 3.12 10.06
N THR A 77 -6.46 3.17 9.66
CA THR A 77 -5.34 3.41 10.58
C THR A 77 -5.42 4.80 11.22
N LEU A 78 -5.71 5.84 10.44
CA LEU A 78 -5.86 7.20 10.95
C LEU A 78 -6.97 7.30 12.00
N SER A 79 -8.07 6.57 11.81
CA SER A 79 -9.16 6.55 12.80
C SER A 79 -8.72 6.01 14.15
N VAL A 80 -7.89 4.97 14.17
CA VAL A 80 -7.33 4.39 15.40
C VAL A 80 -6.32 5.33 16.03
N VAL A 81 -5.41 5.91 15.24
CA VAL A 81 -4.41 6.87 15.74
C VAL A 81 -5.09 8.10 16.35
N LEU A 82 -6.10 8.66 15.67
CA LEU A 82 -6.88 9.79 16.17
C LEU A 82 -7.66 9.42 17.43
N GLN A 83 -8.33 8.26 17.45
CA GLN A 83 -9.10 7.81 18.61
C GLN A 83 -8.20 7.60 19.83
N VAL A 84 -7.08 6.90 19.68
CA VAL A 84 -6.13 6.63 20.78
C VAL A 84 -5.44 7.91 21.23
N GLY A 85 -4.99 8.75 20.29
CA GLY A 85 -4.36 10.03 20.60
C GLY A 85 -5.30 10.97 21.35
N TRP A 86 -6.55 11.09 20.89
CA TRP A 86 -7.56 11.91 21.54
C TRP A 86 -7.98 11.37 22.91
N TYR A 87 -8.13 10.06 23.04
CA TYR A 87 -8.46 9.45 24.33
C TYR A 87 -7.34 9.65 25.35
N LYS A 88 -6.07 9.56 24.94
CA LYS A 88 -4.92 9.86 25.80
C LYS A 88 -4.92 11.32 26.27
N TRP A 89 -5.27 12.26 25.39
CA TRP A 89 -5.22 13.69 25.70
C TRP A 89 -6.44 14.20 26.48
N ARG A 90 -7.65 13.80 26.08
CA ARG A 90 -8.91 14.38 26.57
C ARG A 90 -9.78 13.40 27.36
N ARG A 91 -9.40 12.11 27.43
CA ARG A 91 -10.18 11.01 28.06
C ARG A 91 -11.62 10.90 27.55
N ARG A 92 -11.88 11.38 26.34
CA ARG A 92 -13.16 11.27 25.62
C ARG A 92 -12.91 10.56 24.30
N ARG A 93 -13.94 9.92 23.74
CA ARG A 93 -13.87 9.23 22.44
C ARG A 93 -14.38 10.16 21.33
N VAL A 94 -13.75 10.15 20.16
CA VAL A 94 -14.21 10.91 18.98
C VAL A 94 -15.19 10.06 18.16
N LEU A 95 -14.85 8.79 17.98
CA LEU A 95 -15.68 7.77 17.34
C LEU A 95 -16.32 6.86 18.39
N LEU A 96 -17.48 6.28 18.08
CA LEU A 96 -18.14 5.29 18.95
C LEU A 96 -17.20 4.12 19.26
N CYS A 97 -16.50 3.63 18.24
CA CYS A 97 -15.37 2.73 18.35
C CYS A 97 -14.41 2.98 17.17
N ALA A 98 -13.16 2.56 17.30
CA ALA A 98 -12.21 2.52 16.19
C ALA A 98 -11.78 1.06 16.03
N PRO A 99 -11.63 0.55 14.78
CA PRO A 99 -11.56 1.28 13.50
C PRO A 99 -12.91 1.76 12.90
N LEU A 100 -12.90 2.42 11.73
CA LEU A 100 -14.10 3.04 11.14
C LEU A 100 -15.19 2.03 10.78
N HIS A 101 -14.85 0.85 10.27
CA HIS A 101 -15.87 -0.15 9.94
C HIS A 101 -16.72 -0.52 11.17
N HIS A 102 -16.09 -0.70 12.34
CA HIS A 102 -16.82 -1.00 13.58
C HIS A 102 -17.58 0.22 14.13
N HIS A 103 -17.10 1.44 13.85
CA HIS A 103 -17.89 2.65 14.08
C HIS A 103 -19.23 2.61 13.34
N PHE A 104 -19.24 2.20 12.07
CA PHE A 104 -20.46 2.10 11.27
C PHE A 104 -21.36 0.93 11.69
N GLU A 105 -20.79 -0.19 12.15
CA GLU A 105 -21.57 -1.28 12.73
C GLU A 105 -22.37 -0.83 13.96
N LEU A 106 -21.73 -0.06 14.86
CA LEU A 106 -22.39 0.48 16.04
C LEU A 106 -23.44 1.54 15.73
N LEU A 107 -23.40 2.14 14.52
CA LEU A 107 -24.47 2.99 13.99
C LEU A 107 -25.64 2.19 13.40
N GLY A 108 -25.61 0.86 13.50
CA GLY A 108 -26.67 -0.05 13.04
C GLY A 108 -26.58 -0.42 11.55
N TRP A 109 -25.44 -0.22 10.90
CA TRP A 109 -25.26 -0.62 9.51
C TRP A 109 -24.94 -2.12 9.41
N ALA A 110 -25.60 -2.82 8.49
CA ALA A 110 -25.28 -4.22 8.22
C ALA A 110 -23.84 -4.36 7.70
N GLU A 111 -23.09 -5.32 8.23
CA GLU A 111 -21.69 -5.61 7.87
C GLU A 111 -21.49 -5.66 6.35
N ARG A 112 -22.33 -6.44 5.64
CA ARG A 112 -22.29 -6.55 4.18
C ARG A 112 -22.41 -5.20 3.45
N ARG A 113 -23.19 -4.26 4.00
CA ARG A 113 -23.36 -2.92 3.45
C ARG A 113 -22.12 -2.06 3.67
N ILE A 114 -21.46 -2.21 4.81
CA ILE A 114 -20.21 -1.50 5.14
C ILE A 114 -19.10 -1.99 4.20
N VAL A 115 -18.93 -3.31 4.07
CA VAL A 115 -17.95 -3.93 3.17
C VAL A 115 -18.16 -3.45 1.74
N ALA A 116 -19.39 -3.46 1.22
CA ALA A 116 -19.68 -2.98 -0.13
C ALA A 116 -19.31 -1.50 -0.35
N ARG A 117 -19.52 -0.64 0.65
CA ARG A 117 -19.15 0.79 0.57
C ARG A 117 -17.66 1.01 0.65
N PHE A 118 -16.96 0.22 1.46
CA PHE A 118 -15.51 0.28 1.56
C PHE A 118 -14.85 -0.21 0.26
N TRP A 119 -15.44 -1.22 -0.38
CA TRP A 119 -15.04 -1.66 -1.73
C TRP A 119 -15.24 -0.56 -2.77
N LEU A 120 -16.38 0.14 -2.73
CA LEU A 120 -16.63 1.28 -3.62
C LEU A 120 -15.61 2.40 -3.37
N ALA A 121 -15.34 2.75 -2.11
CA ALA A 121 -14.34 3.75 -1.76
C ALA A 121 -12.93 3.34 -2.22
N ALA A 122 -12.55 2.07 -2.03
CA ALA A 122 -11.28 1.53 -2.51
C ALA A 122 -11.17 1.59 -4.04
N LEU A 123 -12.25 1.29 -4.77
CA LEU A 123 -12.30 1.44 -6.22
C LEU A 123 -12.09 2.91 -6.63
N VAL A 124 -12.74 3.86 -5.96
CA VAL A 124 -12.55 5.30 -6.24
C VAL A 124 -11.10 5.72 -5.95
N CYS A 125 -10.52 5.30 -4.83
CA CYS A 125 -9.10 5.52 -4.50
C CYS A 125 -8.17 4.95 -5.59
N ALA A 126 -8.44 3.74 -6.07
CA ALA A 126 -7.67 3.10 -7.14
C ALA A 126 -7.78 3.88 -8.46
N LEU A 127 -8.97 4.35 -8.82
CA LEU A 127 -9.19 5.16 -10.02
C LEU A 127 -8.47 6.52 -9.93
N ILE A 128 -8.51 7.17 -8.77
CA ILE A 128 -7.77 8.41 -8.53
C ILE A 128 -6.26 8.18 -8.66
N GLY A 129 -5.73 7.09 -8.06
CA GLY A 129 -4.31 6.73 -8.20
C GLY A 129 -3.92 6.41 -9.65
N LEU A 130 -4.79 5.73 -10.40
CA LEU A 130 -4.56 5.47 -11.82
C LEU A 130 -4.57 6.78 -12.63
N ALA A 131 -5.50 7.69 -12.32
CA ALA A 131 -5.56 9.00 -12.96
C ALA A 131 -4.32 9.86 -12.64
N SER A 132 -3.80 9.83 -11.40
CA SER A 132 -2.59 10.59 -11.04
C SER A 132 -1.35 10.10 -11.79
N LEU A 133 -1.24 8.79 -12.05
CA LEU A 133 -0.19 8.22 -12.90
C LEU A 133 -0.30 8.69 -14.36
N ARG A 134 -1.54 8.81 -14.87
CA ARG A 134 -1.80 9.29 -16.23
C ARG A 134 -1.57 10.79 -16.40
N LEU A 135 -1.79 11.57 -15.35
CA LEU A 135 -1.66 13.03 -15.33
C LEU A 135 -0.26 13.54 -14.94
N GLY A 136 0.68 12.64 -14.60
CA GLY A 136 2.07 13.01 -14.31
C GLY A 136 2.30 13.70 -12.97
N LEU A 137 1.37 13.58 -12.01
CA LEU A 137 1.48 14.16 -10.67
C LEU A 137 2.39 13.35 -9.73
N ASN A 138 3.51 12.83 -10.24
CA ASN A 138 4.55 12.27 -9.39
C ASN A 138 5.43 13.39 -8.85
N CYS A 139 5.50 13.45 -7.53
CA CYS A 139 6.25 14.44 -6.77
C CYS A 139 7.76 14.31 -7.05
N GLY A 140 8.39 15.42 -7.48
CA GLY A 140 9.78 15.88 -7.27
C GLY A 140 10.98 14.93 -7.42
N PRO A 141 12.06 15.32 -8.14
CA PRO A 141 13.25 14.48 -8.29
C PRO A 141 13.96 14.27 -6.95
N VAL A 142 14.10 13.01 -6.53
CA VAL A 142 15.03 12.58 -5.47
C VAL A 142 16.30 12.08 -6.15
N ASP A 143 17.11 13.03 -6.59
CA ASP A 143 18.49 12.76 -7.01
C ASP A 143 19.33 12.48 -5.77
N ARG A 144 19.39 11.20 -5.39
CA ARG A 144 20.52 10.69 -4.61
C ARG A 144 21.43 9.98 -5.59
N PRO A 145 22.68 10.42 -5.78
CA PRO A 145 23.61 9.74 -6.67
C PRO A 145 23.75 8.28 -6.20
N VAL A 146 23.51 7.34 -7.11
CA VAL A 146 23.86 5.94 -6.91
C VAL A 146 25.37 5.90 -6.84
N PRO A 147 26.01 5.48 -5.72
CA PRO A 147 27.44 5.32 -5.70
C PRO A 147 27.82 4.27 -6.76
N GLU A 148 28.56 4.71 -7.76
CA GLU A 148 29.12 3.86 -8.80
C GLU A 148 29.85 2.71 -8.12
N ALA A 149 29.43 1.48 -8.42
CA ALA A 149 30.14 0.29 -7.98
C ALA A 149 31.52 0.34 -8.60
N ARG A 150 32.50 0.80 -7.80
CA ARG A 150 33.91 0.88 -8.16
C ARG A 150 34.33 -0.52 -8.62
N SER A 151 34.54 -0.67 -9.93
CA SER A 151 35.09 -1.88 -10.53
C SER A 151 36.39 -2.21 -9.80
N VAL A 152 36.38 -3.30 -9.02
CA VAL A 152 37.58 -3.89 -8.44
C VAL A 152 38.46 -4.34 -9.60
N GLY A 153 39.38 -3.46 -10.00
CA GLY A 153 40.39 -3.75 -11.00
C GLY A 153 41.30 -4.85 -10.48
N MET A 154 41.07 -6.06 -10.96
CA MET A 154 42.08 -7.10 -11.04
C MET A 154 43.20 -6.60 -11.95
N ALA A 155 44.30 -6.12 -11.37
CA ALA A 155 45.55 -5.93 -12.08
C ALA A 155 46.59 -6.86 -11.46
N GLY A 156 46.73 -8.05 -12.06
CA GLY A 156 47.89 -8.89 -11.88
C GLY A 156 49.10 -8.20 -12.47
N GLY A 157 50.11 -7.93 -11.63
CA GLY A 157 51.43 -7.49 -12.07
C GLY A 157 52.35 -8.71 -12.15
N VAL A 158 52.62 -9.16 -13.38
CA VAL A 158 53.72 -10.05 -13.71
C VAL A 158 54.81 -9.22 -14.38
N GLY A 159 55.99 -9.21 -13.76
CA GLY A 159 57.30 -9.11 -14.42
C GLY A 159 58.05 -7.77 -14.31
N PRO A 160 59.36 -7.76 -14.64
CA PRO A 160 60.25 -8.91 -14.92
C PRO A 160 61.01 -9.45 -13.70
#